data_AF-A0A2T4Z7A7-F1
#
_entry.id   AF-A0A2T4Z7A7-F1
#
_cell.length_a   1.000
_cell.length_b   1.000
_cell.length_c   1.000
_cell.angle_alpha   90.00
_cell.angle_beta   90.00
_cell.angle_gamma   90.00
#
_symmetry.space_group_name_H-M   'P 1'
#
loop_
_entity.id
_entity.type
_entity.pdbx_description
1 polymer ?
#
loop_
_entity_poly.entity_id
_entity_poly.type
_entity_poly.pdbx_seq_one_letter_code
_entity_poly.pdbx_strand_id
1 'polypeptide(L)'
;MHRKKMWEQMLIVVLLLTLLIAPSAEVEAKKPDTAEEIDSHGSFTYLPMDLENEEEIKRQLEEGKSPEELGLLQGKSKSEPLRTLEEIQEESKQKKQPYTVNMDPPVKTADTWNPPQFRYDYIAKQECLDNPAGGTLEGWAKNRYAFCRAGNFSYVEVQCRGWWPFIRCTTYGVQYRLTLIGFGSNGKREAQFDYYVDNIQVTHPRMNGAKLKIDVNCAALVNPGDCREDASTPAVERTVAQWKNNGFGTKKLYSIPPEITDYNPDRLGYLEFWARSTVSPSGLPTRTQDSPREEVRFDSARYMFVFYPRQYFPHGAIFPRAKPVLQYSLSEPAMNEAAQHYKDAMERPGSTVPPKVNKQIPGAEGDRPLHRLTRRHHPDEYNQNRNRTRSECDRWFPDRPENNQCDEFPFASTWEGTAFADGNFSIRMISADDNNAAGRWLGAWYAYDRIIDGRTYPGEYFHVRVNQ
;
A
#
# COMPACT_ATOMS: atom_id res chain seq x y z
N MET A 1 -23.32 18.77 -8.14
CA MET A 1 -23.17 17.40 -8.66
C MET A 1 -22.86 16.34 -7.60
N HIS A 2 -22.17 16.63 -6.49
CA HIS A 2 -21.89 15.64 -5.41
C HIS A 2 -23.11 15.08 -4.63
N ARG A 3 -24.22 15.82 -4.52
CA ARG A 3 -25.41 15.34 -3.79
C ARG A 3 -26.20 14.24 -4.51
N LYS A 4 -26.08 14.09 -5.84
CA LYS A 4 -26.81 13.07 -6.61
C LYS A 4 -26.22 11.67 -6.44
N LYS A 5 -24.88 11.52 -6.53
CA LYS A 5 -24.18 10.25 -6.28
C LYS A 5 -24.44 9.68 -4.88
N MET A 6 -24.54 10.54 -3.88
CA MET A 6 -24.81 10.13 -2.50
C MET A 6 -26.25 9.63 -2.28
N TRP A 7 -27.21 10.14 -3.07
CA TRP A 7 -28.61 9.69 -3.08
C TRP A 7 -28.81 8.40 -3.89
N GLU A 8 -28.08 8.24 -4.99
CA GLU A 8 -28.07 7.02 -5.80
C GLU A 8 -27.45 5.85 -5.02
N GLN A 9 -26.30 6.01 -4.36
CA GLN A 9 -25.74 4.99 -3.45
C GLN A 9 -26.67 4.68 -2.25
N MET A 10 -27.40 5.66 -1.72
CA MET A 10 -28.41 5.46 -0.66
C MET A 10 -29.58 4.58 -1.12
N LEU A 11 -30.02 4.72 -2.37
CA LEU A 11 -31.10 3.91 -2.95
C LEU A 11 -30.71 2.44 -3.08
N ILE A 12 -29.42 2.13 -3.14
CA ILE A 12 -28.84 0.83 -3.47
C ILE A 12 -28.55 0.05 -2.18
N VAL A 13 -28.22 0.79 -1.14
CA VAL A 13 -28.26 0.37 0.26
C VAL A 13 -29.67 -0.03 0.69
N VAL A 14 -30.66 0.79 0.36
CA VAL A 14 -32.08 0.47 0.60
C VAL A 14 -32.54 -0.66 -0.33
N LEU A 15 -32.05 -0.74 -1.57
CA LEU A 15 -32.39 -1.82 -2.52
C LEU A 15 -31.80 -3.18 -2.10
N LEU A 16 -30.55 -3.26 -1.66
CA LEU A 16 -29.95 -4.48 -1.07
C LEU A 16 -30.72 -4.93 0.18
N LEU A 17 -31.23 -3.96 0.95
CA LEU A 17 -32.14 -4.18 2.06
C LEU A 17 -33.54 -4.67 1.64
N THR A 18 -33.99 -4.38 0.41
CA THR A 18 -35.30 -4.82 -0.13
C THR A 18 -35.23 -5.98 -1.14
N LEU A 19 -34.08 -6.27 -1.75
CA LEU A 19 -33.90 -7.34 -2.73
C LEU A 19 -33.65 -8.69 -2.08
N LEU A 20 -33.09 -8.70 -0.86
CA LEU A 20 -33.21 -9.83 0.07
C LEU A 20 -34.67 -10.08 0.52
N ILE A 21 -35.63 -9.24 0.11
CA ILE A 21 -37.07 -9.34 0.40
C ILE A 21 -37.87 -9.73 -0.86
N ALA A 22 -37.25 -9.94 -2.03
CA ALA A 22 -38.01 -10.43 -3.19
C ALA A 22 -38.52 -11.86 -2.90
N PRO A 23 -39.84 -12.13 -2.92
CA PRO A 23 -40.30 -13.50 -3.05
C PRO A 23 -39.72 -13.99 -4.38
N SER A 24 -38.97 -15.10 -4.33
CA SER A 24 -38.55 -15.83 -5.52
C SER A 24 -39.72 -15.86 -6.50
N ALA A 25 -39.56 -15.20 -7.66
CA ALA A 25 -40.52 -15.30 -8.73
C ALA A 25 -40.62 -16.78 -9.13
N GLU A 26 -41.78 -17.37 -8.81
CA GLU A 26 -42.35 -18.61 -9.36
C GLU A 26 -41.33 -19.63 -9.90
N VAL A 27 -40.57 -20.25 -9.00
CA VAL A 27 -40.22 -21.66 -9.20
C VAL A 27 -41.28 -22.43 -8.43
N GLU A 28 -42.07 -23.25 -9.12
CA GLU A 28 -43.07 -24.16 -8.55
C GLU A 28 -42.45 -24.98 -7.40
N ALA A 29 -42.54 -24.43 -6.18
CA ALA A 29 -42.13 -25.11 -4.97
C ALA A 29 -43.28 -26.01 -4.54
N LYS A 30 -43.03 -27.31 -4.63
CA LYS A 30 -43.81 -28.40 -4.04
C LYS A 30 -44.27 -27.98 -2.63
N LYS A 31 -45.58 -28.04 -2.36
CA LYS A 31 -46.19 -27.75 -1.05
C LYS A 31 -45.37 -28.34 0.10
N PRO A 32 -44.96 -27.55 1.11
CA PRO A 32 -44.55 -28.09 2.39
C PRO A 32 -45.80 -28.26 3.26
N ASP A 33 -46.18 -29.50 3.50
CA ASP A 33 -46.98 -29.87 4.66
C ASP A 33 -46.08 -29.75 5.90
N THR A 34 -46.62 -29.14 6.96
CA THR A 34 -46.06 -28.95 8.32
C THR A 34 -45.26 -27.67 8.60
N ALA A 35 -45.55 -27.10 9.77
CA ALA A 35 -45.11 -25.80 10.27
C ALA A 35 -43.73 -25.87 10.93
N GLU A 36 -42.69 -26.06 10.12
CA GLU A 36 -41.28 -26.08 10.56
C GLU A 36 -40.50 -24.89 9.95
N GLU A 37 -39.82 -24.15 10.84
CA GLU A 37 -38.88 -23.03 10.63
C GLU A 37 -39.20 -21.98 9.55
N ILE A 38 -39.74 -20.83 10.00
CA ILE A 38 -39.64 -19.58 9.23
C ILE A 38 -38.17 -19.13 9.30
N ASP A 39 -37.36 -19.61 8.37
CA ASP A 39 -35.90 -19.48 8.38
C ASP A 39 -35.49 -18.00 8.41
N SER A 40 -34.77 -17.61 9.48
CA SER A 40 -34.23 -16.26 9.62
C SER A 40 -32.94 -16.17 8.82
N HIS A 41 -32.99 -15.50 7.67
CA HIS A 41 -31.79 -15.21 6.89
C HIS A 41 -31.19 -13.88 7.33
N GLY A 42 -29.88 -13.90 7.60
CA GLY A 42 -29.11 -12.70 7.92
C GLY A 42 -27.71 -12.78 7.36
N SER A 43 -27.15 -11.62 7.04
CA SER A 43 -25.84 -11.47 6.39
C SER A 43 -25.05 -10.34 7.05
N PHE A 44 -23.73 -10.40 6.89
CA PHE A 44 -22.86 -9.27 7.20
C PHE A 44 -21.79 -9.18 6.13
N THR A 45 -21.77 -8.08 5.36
CA THR A 45 -20.96 -7.99 4.14
C THR A 45 -20.06 -6.76 4.15
N TYR A 46 -18.94 -6.83 3.43
CA TYR A 46 -18.09 -5.69 3.10
C TYR A 46 -18.24 -5.39 1.61
N LEU A 47 -18.52 -4.14 1.26
CA LEU A 47 -18.70 -3.68 -0.11
C LEU A 47 -17.70 -2.56 -0.39
N PRO A 48 -16.91 -2.64 -1.48
CA PRO A 48 -16.08 -1.53 -1.90
C PRO A 48 -16.93 -0.34 -2.35
N MET A 49 -16.36 0.86 -2.42
CA MET A 49 -17.08 2.08 -2.84
C MET A 49 -17.06 2.29 -4.36
N ASP A 50 -16.13 1.66 -5.07
CA ASP A 50 -15.86 1.82 -6.51
C ASP A 50 -16.66 0.84 -7.38
N LEU A 51 -17.91 0.58 -7.02
CA LEU A 51 -18.78 -0.32 -7.79
C LEU A 51 -19.11 0.33 -9.16
N GLU A 52 -18.18 0.39 -10.10
CA GLU A 52 -18.40 0.83 -11.49
C GLU A 52 -19.42 -0.09 -12.19
N ASN A 53 -19.62 -1.29 -11.65
CA ASN A 53 -20.64 -2.25 -12.03
C ASN A 53 -21.80 -2.30 -11.03
N GLU A 54 -22.12 -1.20 -10.35
CA GLU A 54 -23.22 -1.14 -9.38
C GLU A 54 -24.57 -1.61 -9.98
N GLU A 55 -24.89 -1.24 -11.22
CA GLU A 55 -26.06 -1.73 -11.95
C GLU A 55 -25.98 -3.23 -12.27
N GLU A 56 -24.80 -3.72 -12.64
CA GLU A 56 -24.55 -5.12 -13.00
C GLU A 56 -24.56 -6.04 -11.78
N ILE A 57 -23.98 -5.60 -10.66
CA ILE A 57 -23.99 -6.31 -9.38
C ILE A 57 -25.41 -6.39 -8.85
N LYS A 58 -26.20 -5.30 -8.92
CA LYS A 58 -27.64 -5.36 -8.62
C LYS A 58 -28.36 -6.36 -9.51
N ARG A 59 -28.16 -6.29 -10.83
CA ARG A 59 -28.79 -7.20 -11.77
C ARG A 59 -28.46 -8.64 -11.43
N GLN A 60 -27.20 -8.95 -11.13
CA GLN A 60 -26.80 -10.31 -10.79
C GLN A 60 -27.36 -10.78 -9.44
N LEU A 61 -27.51 -9.89 -8.45
CA LEU A 61 -28.21 -10.19 -7.19
C LEU A 61 -29.72 -10.40 -7.43
N GLU A 62 -30.34 -9.60 -8.29
CA GLU A 62 -31.75 -9.74 -8.73
C GLU A 62 -32.00 -11.05 -9.51
N GLU A 63 -31.01 -11.48 -10.30
CA GLU A 63 -30.98 -12.76 -11.03
C GLU A 63 -30.71 -13.96 -10.10
N GLY A 64 -30.54 -13.72 -8.79
CA GLY A 64 -30.43 -14.76 -7.76
C GLY A 64 -29.00 -15.22 -7.45
N LYS A 65 -27.96 -14.56 -7.99
CA LYS A 65 -26.58 -14.86 -7.59
C LYS A 65 -26.34 -14.43 -6.14
N SER A 66 -25.63 -15.28 -5.38
CA SER A 66 -25.30 -14.96 -4.00
C SER A 66 -24.19 -13.89 -3.92
N PRO A 67 -24.16 -13.09 -2.84
CA PRO A 67 -23.02 -12.23 -2.57
C PRO A 67 -21.66 -12.95 -2.48
N GLU A 68 -21.60 -14.26 -2.20
CA GLU A 68 -20.35 -15.06 -2.33
C GLU A 68 -19.97 -15.25 -3.80
N GLU A 69 -20.93 -15.60 -4.66
CA GLU A 69 -20.70 -15.83 -6.09
C GLU A 69 -20.24 -14.56 -6.82
N LEU A 70 -20.58 -13.40 -6.27
CA LEU A 70 -20.14 -12.08 -6.75
C LEU A 70 -18.82 -11.61 -6.13
N GLY A 71 -18.20 -12.41 -5.26
CA GLY A 71 -16.98 -12.04 -4.54
C GLY A 71 -17.16 -10.91 -3.52
N LEU A 72 -18.40 -10.59 -3.15
CA LEU A 72 -18.77 -9.52 -2.20
C LEU A 72 -18.71 -10.01 -0.74
N LEU A 73 -18.73 -11.32 -0.53
CA LEU A 73 -18.47 -11.94 0.76
C LEU A 73 -17.03 -12.40 0.82
N GLN A 74 -16.14 -11.51 1.26
CA GLN A 74 -14.86 -11.97 1.78
C GLN A 74 -15.12 -12.54 3.17
N GLY A 75 -15.40 -13.85 3.25
CA GLY A 75 -15.53 -14.54 4.52
C GLY A 75 -14.31 -14.33 5.42
N LYS A 76 -14.39 -14.76 6.68
CA LYS A 76 -13.24 -14.79 7.61
C LYS A 76 -12.04 -15.43 6.91
N SER A 77 -11.10 -14.63 6.43
CA SER A 77 -9.89 -15.16 5.84
C SER A 77 -9.14 -15.88 6.96
N LYS A 78 -8.82 -17.16 6.77
CA LYS A 78 -7.99 -17.89 7.73
C LYS A 78 -6.62 -17.21 7.74
N SER A 79 -6.03 -17.01 8.92
CA SER A 79 -4.63 -16.56 9.00
C SER A 79 -3.78 -17.51 8.16
N GLU A 80 -3.01 -16.98 7.23
CA GLU A 80 -2.11 -17.81 6.44
C GLU A 80 -1.04 -18.41 7.34
N PRO A 81 -0.55 -19.63 7.04
CA PRO A 81 0.62 -20.16 7.71
C PRO A 81 1.82 -19.23 7.48
N LEU A 82 2.80 -19.29 8.40
CA LEU A 82 4.07 -18.60 8.16
C LEU A 82 4.72 -19.12 6.89
N ARG A 83 5.23 -18.19 6.09
CA ARG A 83 5.88 -18.42 4.81
C ARG A 83 7.34 -17.99 4.87
N THR A 84 8.12 -18.46 3.91
CA THR A 84 9.50 -18.00 3.76
C THR A 84 9.54 -16.54 3.32
N LEU A 85 10.65 -15.86 3.64
CA LEU A 85 10.84 -14.46 3.22
C LEU A 85 10.84 -14.32 1.69
N GLU A 86 11.39 -15.31 0.98
CA GLU A 86 11.47 -15.33 -0.48
C GLU A 86 10.07 -15.39 -1.13
N GLU A 87 9.18 -16.25 -0.61
CA GLU A 87 7.79 -16.36 -1.10
C GLU A 87 7.03 -15.04 -0.98
N ILE A 88 7.08 -14.41 0.20
CA ILE A 88 6.43 -13.10 0.45
C ILE A 88 6.99 -12.02 -0.47
N GLN A 89 8.30 -12.03 -0.69
CA GLN A 89 8.95 -11.04 -1.54
C GLN A 89 8.55 -11.21 -3.00
N GLU A 90 8.44 -12.43 -3.50
CA GLU A 90 8.01 -12.69 -4.87
C GLU A 90 6.57 -12.25 -5.11
N GLU A 91 5.66 -12.51 -4.16
CA GLU A 91 4.29 -12.01 -4.24
C GLU A 91 4.20 -10.49 -4.19
N SER A 92 4.98 -9.87 -3.29
CA SER A 92 5.03 -8.42 -3.15
C SER A 92 5.50 -7.74 -4.44
N LYS A 93 6.43 -8.33 -5.22
CA LYS A 93 6.87 -7.79 -6.52
C LYS A 93 5.72 -7.56 -7.49
N GLN A 94 4.78 -8.51 -7.54
CA GLN A 94 3.69 -8.54 -8.51
C GLN A 94 2.56 -7.56 -8.17
N LYS A 95 2.44 -7.19 -6.90
CA LYS A 95 1.36 -6.35 -6.37
C LYS A 95 1.74 -4.87 -6.26
N LYS A 96 2.93 -4.46 -6.72
CA LYS A 96 3.40 -3.08 -6.56
C LYS A 96 2.74 -2.11 -7.55
N GLN A 97 2.29 -0.96 -7.03
CA GLN A 97 1.72 0.13 -7.81
C GLN A 97 2.63 1.36 -7.77
N PRO A 98 2.92 2.00 -8.92
CA PRO A 98 3.71 3.22 -8.97
C PRO A 98 3.09 4.32 -8.13
N TYR A 99 3.94 5.06 -7.45
CA TYR A 99 3.53 6.27 -6.76
C TYR A 99 4.53 7.39 -7.02
N THR A 100 4.07 8.63 -6.88
CA THR A 100 4.88 9.81 -7.10
C THR A 100 5.30 10.36 -5.74
N VAL A 101 6.60 10.44 -5.49
CA VAL A 101 7.13 11.21 -4.38
C VAL A 101 7.28 12.65 -4.86
N ASN A 102 6.59 13.62 -4.25
CA ASN A 102 6.88 15.03 -4.46
C ASN A 102 7.89 15.46 -3.39
N MET A 103 9.17 15.60 -3.74
CA MET A 103 10.22 16.04 -2.82
C MET A 103 10.95 17.23 -3.41
N ASP A 104 11.15 18.24 -2.56
CA ASP A 104 11.93 19.43 -2.89
C ASP A 104 13.36 19.02 -3.32
N PRO A 105 13.99 19.77 -4.23
CA PRO A 105 15.37 19.50 -4.64
C PRO A 105 16.37 19.68 -3.49
N PRO A 106 17.58 19.10 -3.58
CA PRO A 106 18.67 19.43 -2.68
C PRO A 106 19.01 20.93 -2.74
N VAL A 107 19.31 21.51 -1.58
CA VAL A 107 19.70 22.92 -1.46
C VAL A 107 21.19 23.02 -1.19
N LYS A 108 21.88 23.89 -1.93
CA LYS A 108 23.30 24.17 -1.71
C LYS A 108 23.48 25.05 -0.47
N THR A 109 24.33 24.59 0.45
CA THR A 109 24.85 25.41 1.57
C THR A 109 26.33 25.69 1.36
N ALA A 110 26.93 26.55 2.18
CA ALA A 110 28.32 27.01 2.01
C ALA A 110 29.33 25.87 1.80
N ASP A 111 29.14 24.73 2.47
CA ASP A 111 30.11 23.64 2.48
C ASP A 111 29.65 22.36 1.74
N THR A 112 28.35 22.23 1.41
CA THR A 112 27.81 21.00 0.80
C THR A 112 26.37 21.12 0.28
N TRP A 113 25.95 20.12 -0.49
CA TRP A 113 24.55 19.92 -0.88
C TRP A 113 23.77 19.17 0.19
N ASN A 114 22.66 19.77 0.63
CA ASN A 114 21.77 19.19 1.63
C ASN A 114 20.48 18.73 0.95
N PRO A 115 20.18 17.42 0.94
CA PRO A 115 18.87 16.94 0.50
C PRO A 115 17.75 17.54 1.37
N PRO A 116 16.51 17.60 0.87
CA PRO A 116 15.37 18.03 1.66
C PRO A 116 15.25 17.17 2.93
N GLN A 117 14.68 17.74 3.99
CA GLN A 117 14.35 16.95 5.17
C GLN A 117 13.25 15.94 4.83
N PHE A 118 13.38 14.73 5.37
CA PHE A 118 12.29 13.75 5.30
C PHE A 118 11.00 14.31 5.88
N ARG A 119 9.92 14.24 5.10
CA ARG A 119 8.57 14.59 5.52
C ARG A 119 7.63 13.48 5.12
N TYR A 120 6.76 13.10 6.05
CA TYR A 120 5.67 12.20 5.70
C TYR A 120 4.62 12.94 4.90
N ASP A 121 4.24 12.35 3.76
CA ASP A 121 3.07 12.75 3.00
C ASP A 121 1.95 11.73 3.25
N TYR A 122 1.30 11.86 4.41
CA TYR A 122 0.22 10.96 4.81
C TYR A 122 -1.10 11.30 4.13
N ILE A 123 -1.97 10.30 3.99
CA ILE A 123 -3.31 10.46 3.40
C ILE A 123 -4.27 11.03 4.44
N ALA A 124 -4.96 12.11 4.11
CA ALA A 124 -6.08 12.59 4.92
C ALA A 124 -7.35 11.76 4.64
N LYS A 125 -8.29 11.69 5.60
CA LYS A 125 -9.57 10.98 5.40
C LYS A 125 -10.30 11.41 4.13
N GLN A 126 -10.43 12.73 3.92
CA GLN A 126 -11.15 13.24 2.76
C GLN A 126 -10.43 12.93 1.44
N GLU A 127 -9.10 13.05 1.44
CA GLU A 127 -8.27 12.66 0.30
C GLU A 127 -8.46 11.18 -0.08
N CYS A 128 -8.59 10.30 0.93
CA CYS A 128 -8.92 8.89 0.68
C CYS A 128 -10.29 8.69 0.03
N LEU A 129 -11.30 9.43 0.49
CA LEU A 129 -12.67 9.33 -0.03
C LEU A 129 -12.81 9.90 -1.44
N ASP A 130 -12.01 10.92 -1.78
CA ASP A 130 -12.04 11.58 -3.07
C ASP A 130 -11.23 10.81 -4.13
N ASN A 131 -10.29 9.96 -3.71
CA ASN A 131 -9.52 9.11 -4.61
C ASN A 131 -10.26 7.80 -4.92
N PRO A 132 -10.60 7.49 -6.18
CA PRO A 132 -11.27 6.24 -6.56
C PRO A 132 -10.52 4.99 -6.09
N ALA A 133 -9.18 5.01 -6.09
CA ALA A 133 -8.38 3.88 -5.63
C ALA A 133 -8.58 3.59 -4.12
N GLY A 134 -8.93 4.60 -3.32
CA GLY A 134 -9.27 4.41 -1.91
C GLY A 134 -10.56 3.62 -1.73
N GLY A 135 -11.43 3.58 -2.73
CA GLY A 135 -12.70 2.85 -2.71
C GLY A 135 -12.62 1.39 -3.12
N THR A 136 -11.51 0.90 -3.67
CA THR A 136 -11.41 -0.46 -4.20
C THR A 136 -11.16 -1.51 -3.09
N LEU A 137 -11.23 -2.79 -3.45
CA LEU A 137 -10.84 -3.89 -2.56
C LEU A 137 -9.37 -3.82 -2.16
N GLU A 138 -8.52 -3.34 -3.05
CA GLU A 138 -7.08 -3.15 -2.84
C GLU A 138 -6.78 -1.91 -2.00
N GLY A 139 -7.61 -0.88 -2.06
CA GLY A 139 -7.30 0.42 -1.47
C GLY A 139 -6.13 1.13 -2.17
N TRP A 140 -5.68 2.22 -1.57
CA TRP A 140 -4.69 3.12 -2.16
C TRP A 140 -3.46 3.27 -1.27
N ALA A 141 -2.29 2.91 -1.79
CA ALA A 141 -1.01 3.28 -1.21
C ALA A 141 -0.47 4.52 -1.93
N LYS A 142 -0.55 5.70 -1.29
CA LYS A 142 -0.03 6.96 -1.85
C LYS A 142 1.49 6.98 -1.91
N ASN A 143 2.13 6.32 -0.95
CA ASN A 143 3.58 6.11 -0.88
C ASN A 143 3.88 4.96 0.08
N ARG A 144 5.16 4.68 0.34
CA ARG A 144 5.57 3.59 1.25
C ARG A 144 5.16 3.81 2.71
N TYR A 145 4.64 4.97 3.10
CA TYR A 145 4.22 5.29 4.47
C TYR A 145 2.75 5.63 4.62
N ALA A 146 1.98 5.70 3.53
CA ALA A 146 0.61 6.16 3.56
C ALA A 146 -0.29 5.22 2.76
N PHE A 147 -1.20 4.56 3.47
CA PHE A 147 -2.21 3.68 2.91
C PHE A 147 -3.60 4.16 3.29
N CYS A 148 -4.60 3.93 2.44
CA CYS A 148 -5.98 4.11 2.83
C CYS A 148 -6.93 3.16 2.12
N ARG A 149 -8.06 2.86 2.76
CA ARG A 149 -9.20 2.19 2.15
C ARG A 149 -10.50 2.67 2.78
N ALA A 150 -11.53 2.83 1.96
CA ALA A 150 -12.88 3.07 2.42
C ALA A 150 -13.86 2.08 1.76
N GLY A 151 -14.77 1.56 2.57
CA GLY A 151 -15.79 0.61 2.13
C GLY A 151 -16.99 0.61 3.07
N ASN A 152 -18.08 -0.01 2.63
CA ASN A 152 -19.32 -0.10 3.36
C ASN A 152 -19.47 -1.47 4.00
N PHE A 153 -19.83 -1.49 5.28
CA PHE A 153 -20.21 -2.69 6.00
C PHE A 153 -21.73 -2.72 6.13
N SER A 154 -22.37 -3.85 5.82
CA SER A 154 -23.83 -4.00 5.89
C SER A 154 -24.22 -5.25 6.66
N TYR A 155 -24.73 -5.06 7.88
CA TYR A 155 -25.35 -6.10 8.69
C TYR A 155 -26.86 -6.08 8.43
N VAL A 156 -27.46 -7.23 8.14
CA VAL A 156 -28.91 -7.39 7.94
C VAL A 156 -29.37 -8.69 8.61
N GLU A 157 -30.48 -8.62 9.32
CA GLU A 157 -31.16 -9.77 9.91
C GLU A 157 -32.68 -9.62 9.75
N VAL A 158 -33.35 -10.64 9.21
CA VAL A 158 -34.80 -10.63 9.02
C VAL A 158 -35.45 -11.58 10.02
N GLN A 159 -36.38 -11.05 10.83
CA GLN A 159 -37.21 -11.88 11.72
C GLN A 159 -38.66 -11.84 11.27
N CYS A 160 -39.22 -13.00 10.95
CA CYS A 160 -40.62 -13.16 10.61
C CYS A 160 -41.37 -13.81 11.77
N ARG A 161 -42.52 -13.25 12.13
CA ARG A 161 -43.41 -13.78 13.18
C ARG A 161 -44.83 -13.85 12.67
N GLY A 162 -45.56 -14.90 13.06
CA GLY A 162 -46.95 -15.09 12.71
C GLY A 162 -47.21 -16.52 12.22
N TRP A 163 -48.43 -16.74 11.76
CA TRP A 163 -48.86 -17.97 11.12
C TRP A 163 -49.47 -17.58 9.77
N TRP A 164 -49.35 -18.44 8.75
CA TRP A 164 -49.89 -18.14 7.44
C TRP A 164 -51.43 -17.97 7.51
N PRO A 165 -52.01 -16.88 6.97
CA PRO A 165 -51.44 -15.89 6.03
C PRO A 165 -50.92 -14.58 6.68
N PHE A 166 -50.87 -14.47 8.00
CA PHE A 166 -50.55 -13.23 8.73
C PHE A 166 -49.07 -13.10 9.16
N ILE A 167 -48.15 -13.60 8.34
CA ILE A 167 -46.71 -13.49 8.62
C ILE A 167 -46.28 -12.02 8.52
N ARG A 168 -45.62 -11.51 9.57
CA ARG A 168 -44.99 -10.19 9.60
C ARG A 168 -43.49 -10.31 9.74
N CYS A 169 -42.76 -9.78 8.78
CA CYS A 169 -41.30 -9.73 8.81
C CYS A 169 -40.82 -8.34 9.21
N THR A 170 -39.81 -8.29 10.06
CA THR A 170 -39.11 -7.05 10.46
C THR A 170 -37.64 -7.19 10.13
N THR A 171 -37.09 -6.22 9.41
CA THR A 171 -35.68 -6.17 9.04
C THR A 171 -34.90 -5.32 10.03
N TYR A 172 -33.85 -5.90 10.60
CA TYR A 172 -32.92 -5.27 11.51
C TYR A 172 -31.56 -5.13 10.84
N GLY A 173 -31.23 -3.91 10.42
CA GLY A 173 -30.03 -3.62 9.67
C GLY A 173 -29.25 -2.45 10.24
N VAL A 174 -27.93 -2.55 10.12
CA VAL A 174 -26.97 -1.47 10.36
C VAL A 174 -26.03 -1.44 9.17
N GLN A 175 -25.98 -0.29 8.50
CA GLN A 175 -24.97 -0.02 7.50
C GLN A 175 -24.12 1.18 7.92
N TYR A 176 -22.83 1.13 7.63
CA TYR A 176 -21.92 2.25 7.83
C TYR A 176 -20.74 2.15 6.87
N ARG A 177 -20.11 3.30 6.62
CA ARG A 177 -18.83 3.36 5.93
C ARG A 177 -17.71 3.30 6.95
N LEU A 178 -16.72 2.48 6.67
CA LEU A 178 -15.45 2.44 7.39
C LEU A 178 -14.36 3.00 6.47
N THR A 179 -13.69 4.06 6.88
CA THR A 179 -12.46 4.57 6.25
C THR A 179 -11.27 4.25 7.15
N LEU A 180 -10.33 3.46 6.66
CA LEU A 180 -9.09 3.07 7.33
C LEU A 180 -7.91 3.82 6.70
N ILE A 181 -7.11 4.51 7.51
CA ILE A 181 -5.89 5.22 7.11
C ILE A 181 -4.70 4.58 7.83
N GLY A 182 -3.73 4.08 7.07
CA GLY A 182 -2.50 3.48 7.57
C GLY A 182 -1.33 4.45 7.49
N PHE A 183 -0.55 4.50 8.56
CA PHE A 183 0.64 5.33 8.74
C PHE A 183 1.85 4.43 9.01
N GLY A 184 2.77 4.37 8.05
CA GLY A 184 4.07 3.75 8.22
C GLY A 184 5.05 4.66 8.99
N SER A 185 6.21 4.12 9.30
CA SER A 185 7.26 4.80 10.06
C SER A 185 8.63 4.61 9.43
N ASN A 186 9.40 5.69 9.33
CA ASN A 186 10.82 5.69 9.04
C ASN A 186 11.62 5.95 10.31
N GLY A 187 11.55 5.04 11.28
CA GLY A 187 12.26 5.16 12.55
C GLY A 187 11.83 4.16 13.62
N LYS A 188 10.67 3.54 13.45
CA LYS A 188 10.13 2.49 14.33
C LYS A 188 9.64 1.31 13.50
N ARG A 189 9.62 0.12 14.10
CA ARG A 189 8.90 -1.04 13.56
C ARG A 189 7.42 -1.00 13.97
N GLU A 190 6.76 0.11 13.73
CA GLU A 190 5.39 0.39 14.17
C GLU A 190 4.61 1.02 13.00
N ALA A 191 3.41 0.52 12.75
CA ALA A 191 2.42 1.14 11.89
C ALA A 191 1.18 1.52 12.71
N GLN A 192 0.68 2.74 12.51
CA GLN A 192 -0.56 3.21 13.11
C GLN A 192 -1.69 3.13 12.08
N PHE A 193 -2.90 2.86 12.55
CA PHE A 193 -4.10 2.78 11.75
C PHE A 193 -5.19 3.60 12.41
N ASP A 194 -5.57 4.70 11.78
CA ASP A 194 -6.73 5.48 12.19
C ASP A 194 -7.94 5.02 11.38
N TYR A 195 -9.08 4.90 12.03
CA TYR A 195 -10.32 4.50 11.36
C TYR A 195 -11.49 5.39 11.73
N TYR A 196 -12.35 5.60 10.74
CA TYR A 196 -13.51 6.47 10.81
C TYR A 196 -14.75 5.69 10.39
N VAL A 197 -15.72 5.61 11.30
CA VAL A 197 -17.06 5.07 11.09
C VAL A 197 -18.01 6.23 10.86
N ASP A 198 -18.61 6.32 9.68
CA ASP A 198 -19.58 7.36 9.35
C ASP A 198 -20.68 6.83 8.39
N ASN A 199 -21.55 7.74 7.92
CA ASN A 199 -22.69 7.40 7.06
C ASN A 199 -23.56 6.26 7.62
N ILE A 200 -23.74 6.25 8.94
CA ILE A 200 -24.41 5.17 9.66
C ILE A 200 -25.92 5.24 9.47
N GLN A 201 -26.48 4.18 8.89
CA GLN A 201 -27.92 4.02 8.65
C GLN A 201 -28.44 2.80 9.41
N VAL A 202 -29.68 2.88 9.88
CA VAL A 202 -30.35 1.78 10.57
C VAL A 202 -31.75 1.61 10.01
N THR A 203 -32.20 0.37 9.85
CA THR A 203 -33.56 0.07 9.34
C THR A 203 -34.62 0.14 10.43
N HIS A 204 -34.20 -0.06 11.68
CA HIS A 204 -35.09 -0.11 12.84
C HIS A 204 -34.44 0.63 14.02
N PRO A 205 -35.16 1.52 14.76
CA PRO A 205 -34.58 2.34 15.82
C PRO A 205 -33.84 1.56 16.92
N ARG A 206 -34.28 0.33 17.22
CA ARG A 206 -33.62 -0.61 18.15
C ARG A 206 -32.13 -0.80 17.83
N MET A 207 -31.75 -0.77 16.55
CA MET A 207 -30.37 -0.99 16.13
C MET A 207 -29.41 0.10 16.59
N ASN A 208 -29.90 1.29 16.96
CA ASN A 208 -29.07 2.31 17.61
C ASN A 208 -28.46 1.82 18.94
N GLY A 209 -29.10 0.86 19.62
CA GLY A 209 -28.60 0.22 20.84
C GLY A 209 -27.68 -0.98 20.61
N ALA A 210 -27.53 -1.46 19.37
CA ALA A 210 -26.63 -2.57 19.06
C ALA A 210 -25.18 -2.17 19.34
N LYS A 211 -24.37 -3.11 19.86
CA LYS A 211 -22.94 -2.92 20.01
C LYS A 211 -22.28 -3.10 18.64
N LEU A 212 -21.42 -2.16 18.27
CA LEU A 212 -20.55 -2.22 17.11
C LEU A 212 -19.11 -2.10 17.62
N LYS A 213 -18.32 -3.14 17.40
CA LYS A 213 -16.90 -3.19 17.71
C LYS A 213 -16.10 -3.11 16.42
N ILE A 214 -15.14 -2.20 16.37
CA ILE A 214 -14.14 -2.12 15.31
C ILE A 214 -12.77 -2.42 15.92
N ASP A 215 -12.03 -3.31 15.27
CA ASP A 215 -10.64 -3.64 15.58
C ASP A 215 -9.83 -3.62 14.29
N VAL A 216 -8.51 -3.42 14.41
CA VAL A 216 -7.58 -3.65 13.30
C VAL A 216 -6.68 -4.80 13.73
N ASN A 217 -6.99 -5.97 13.20
CA ASN A 217 -6.29 -7.21 13.52
C ASN A 217 -5.08 -7.37 12.62
N CYS A 218 -4.13 -8.20 13.05
CA CYS A 218 -3.05 -8.68 12.20
C CYS A 218 -2.77 -10.17 12.36
N ALA A 219 -1.99 -10.69 11.41
CA ALA A 219 -1.28 -11.95 11.55
C ALA A 219 0.14 -11.80 11.01
N ALA A 220 1.08 -12.52 11.62
CA ALA A 220 2.45 -12.59 11.15
C ALA A 220 2.53 -13.44 9.87
N LEU A 221 3.32 -12.99 8.89
CA LEU A 221 3.52 -13.70 7.62
C LEU A 221 4.86 -14.43 7.56
N VAL A 222 5.91 -13.90 8.20
CA VAL A 222 7.27 -14.48 8.13
C VAL A 222 7.74 -14.93 9.50
N ASN A 223 7.78 -14.01 10.48
CA ASN A 223 8.26 -14.32 11.82
C ASN A 223 7.12 -14.24 12.84
N PRO A 224 7.01 -15.15 13.82
CA PRO A 224 5.97 -15.10 14.85
C PRO A 224 5.87 -13.78 15.62
N GLY A 225 6.96 -13.00 15.65
CA GLY A 225 7.05 -11.67 16.27
C GLY A 225 6.54 -10.50 15.43
N ASP A 226 6.15 -10.73 14.17
CA ASP A 226 5.85 -9.65 13.21
C ASP A 226 4.50 -8.96 13.44
N CYS A 227 3.56 -9.64 14.10
CA CYS A 227 2.28 -9.06 14.49
C CYS A 227 2.19 -8.98 16.02
N ARG A 228 2.25 -7.76 16.55
CA ARG A 228 1.94 -7.43 17.94
C ARG A 228 1.04 -6.19 17.97
N GLU A 229 0.12 -6.20 18.92
CA GLU A 229 -0.83 -5.10 19.12
C GLU A 229 -0.35 -4.24 20.30
N ASP A 230 -0.37 -2.92 20.14
CA ASP A 230 -0.11 -2.00 21.24
C ASP A 230 -1.35 -1.93 22.16
N ALA A 231 -1.18 -2.36 23.41
CA ALA A 231 -2.23 -2.37 24.42
C ALA A 231 -2.80 -0.98 24.75
N SER A 232 -2.07 0.10 24.45
CA SER A 232 -2.55 1.48 24.64
C SER A 232 -3.60 1.90 23.60
N THR A 233 -3.73 1.14 22.51
CA THR A 233 -4.72 1.36 21.45
C THR A 233 -5.61 0.12 21.26
N PRO A 234 -6.46 -0.24 22.24
CA PRO A 234 -7.29 -1.43 22.15
C PRO A 234 -8.41 -1.28 21.11
N ALA A 235 -9.05 -2.39 20.77
CA ALA A 235 -10.27 -2.39 19.97
C ALA A 235 -11.35 -1.50 20.59
N VAL A 236 -12.10 -0.77 19.77
CA VAL A 236 -13.14 0.16 20.24
C VAL A 236 -14.50 -0.46 20.04
N GLU A 237 -15.26 -0.60 21.13
CA GLU A 237 -16.67 -1.00 21.11
C GLU A 237 -17.54 0.14 21.62
N ARG A 238 -18.57 0.49 20.86
CA ARG A 238 -19.59 1.48 21.22
C ARG A 238 -20.96 1.01 20.73
N THR A 239 -22.02 1.63 21.20
CA THR A 239 -23.31 1.46 20.53
C THR A 239 -23.32 2.14 19.16
N VAL A 240 -24.18 1.70 18.25
CA VAL A 240 -24.39 2.37 16.95
C VAL A 240 -24.72 3.85 17.13
N ALA A 241 -25.52 4.22 18.14
CA ALA A 241 -25.79 5.63 18.46
C ALA A 241 -24.54 6.40 18.88
N GLN A 242 -23.66 5.79 19.68
CA GLN A 242 -22.42 6.42 20.12
C GLN A 242 -21.44 6.61 18.96
N TRP A 243 -21.37 5.67 18.02
CA TRP A 243 -20.59 5.81 16.79
C TRP A 243 -21.07 6.97 15.91
N LYS A 244 -22.38 7.23 15.86
CA LYS A 244 -22.93 8.41 15.15
C LYS A 244 -22.41 9.73 15.72
N ASN A 245 -22.10 9.77 17.01
CA ASN A 245 -21.60 10.97 17.69
C ASN A 245 -20.07 11.07 17.66
N ASN A 246 -19.36 9.93 17.77
CA ASN A 246 -17.91 9.85 17.70
C ASN A 246 -17.51 8.66 16.82
N GLY A 247 -17.20 8.97 15.56
CA GLY A 247 -16.84 8.01 14.52
C GLY A 247 -15.39 7.50 14.57
N PHE A 248 -14.53 7.97 15.49
CA PHE A 248 -13.09 7.75 15.39
C PHE A 248 -12.55 6.66 16.34
N GLY A 249 -11.53 5.95 15.87
CA GLY A 249 -10.64 5.13 16.68
C GLY A 249 -9.26 4.97 16.03
N THR A 250 -8.32 4.40 16.78
CA THR A 250 -6.94 4.18 16.34
C THR A 250 -6.42 2.84 16.85
N LYS A 251 -5.50 2.22 16.10
CA LYS A 251 -4.79 0.99 16.46
C LYS A 251 -3.33 1.13 16.08
N LYS A 252 -2.42 0.64 16.91
CA LYS A 252 -1.02 0.47 16.55
C LYS A 252 -0.63 -1.00 16.52
N LEU A 253 0.07 -1.36 15.47
CA LEU A 253 0.66 -2.67 15.25
C LEU A 253 2.17 -2.53 15.15
N TYR A 254 2.91 -3.46 15.72
CA TYR A 254 4.37 -3.44 15.69
C TYR A 254 4.96 -4.84 15.49
N SER A 255 6.21 -4.88 15.05
CA SER A 255 6.99 -6.11 14.86
C SER A 255 8.18 -6.14 15.80
N ILE A 256 8.35 -7.26 16.51
CA ILE A 256 9.60 -7.58 17.22
C ILE A 256 10.61 -8.03 16.16
N PRO A 257 11.76 -7.35 16.01
CA PRO A 257 12.69 -7.71 14.96
C PRO A 257 13.27 -9.12 15.20
N PRO A 258 13.30 -9.98 14.16
CA PRO A 258 13.81 -11.36 14.28
C PRO A 258 15.32 -11.39 14.53
N GLU A 259 15.91 -12.57 14.77
CA GLU A 259 17.36 -12.71 14.82
C GLU A 259 18.02 -12.39 13.47
N ILE A 260 19.27 -11.94 13.51
CA ILE A 260 20.07 -11.69 12.30
C ILE A 260 20.53 -13.03 11.74
N THR A 261 20.33 -13.23 10.44
CA THR A 261 20.82 -14.41 9.70
C THR A 261 21.46 -13.96 8.39
N ASP A 262 22.20 -14.86 7.73
CA ASP A 262 22.85 -14.58 6.44
C ASP A 262 21.83 -14.22 5.33
N TYR A 263 20.62 -14.77 5.41
CA TYR A 263 19.53 -14.53 4.46
C TYR A 263 18.59 -13.38 4.89
N ASN A 264 18.71 -12.92 6.14
CA ASN A 264 17.92 -11.81 6.65
C ASN A 264 18.74 -10.83 7.51
N PRO A 265 19.84 -10.26 6.97
CA PRO A 265 20.73 -9.38 7.72
C PRO A 265 20.05 -8.06 8.18
N ASP A 266 19.00 -7.63 7.46
CA ASP A 266 18.24 -6.42 7.77
C ASP A 266 16.98 -6.70 8.60
N ARG A 267 16.81 -7.93 9.11
CA ARG A 267 15.75 -8.32 10.05
C ARG A 267 14.35 -7.96 9.52
N LEU A 268 14.13 -8.28 8.25
CA LEU A 268 12.83 -8.10 7.59
C LEU A 268 11.77 -8.95 8.27
N GLY A 269 10.58 -8.38 8.38
CA GLY A 269 9.39 -9.04 8.87
C GLY A 269 8.16 -8.50 8.14
N TYR A 270 7.11 -9.30 8.08
CA TYR A 270 5.88 -8.94 7.41
C TYR A 270 4.69 -9.33 8.28
N LEU A 271 3.71 -8.44 8.35
CA LEU A 271 2.38 -8.76 8.82
C LEU A 271 1.37 -8.49 7.70
N GLU A 272 0.25 -9.20 7.79
CA GLU A 272 -1.00 -8.80 7.16
C GLU A 272 -1.89 -8.15 8.21
N PHE A 273 -2.66 -7.13 7.83
CA PHE A 273 -3.66 -6.47 8.68
C PHE A 273 -4.99 -6.35 7.96
N TRP A 274 -6.07 -6.25 8.75
CA TRP A 274 -7.42 -5.98 8.26
C TRP A 274 -8.26 -5.36 9.36
N ALA A 275 -9.27 -4.56 8.97
CA ALA A 275 -10.27 -4.11 9.91
C ALA A 275 -11.29 -5.23 10.15
N ARG A 276 -11.55 -5.55 11.40
CA ARG A 276 -12.61 -6.47 11.82
C ARG A 276 -13.75 -5.67 12.42
N SER A 277 -14.94 -5.89 11.90
CA SER A 277 -16.17 -5.40 12.51
C SER A 277 -16.98 -6.52 13.13
N THR A 278 -17.53 -6.26 14.32
CA THR A 278 -18.48 -7.14 14.98
C THR A 278 -19.72 -6.34 15.36
N VAL A 279 -20.90 -6.80 14.94
CA VAL A 279 -22.20 -6.22 15.29
C VAL A 279 -22.93 -7.21 16.20
N SER A 280 -23.29 -6.75 17.39
CA SER A 280 -23.97 -7.54 18.43
C SER A 280 -25.24 -6.83 18.90
N PRO A 281 -26.37 -7.00 18.18
CA PRO A 281 -27.66 -6.48 18.62
C PRO A 281 -28.27 -7.39 19.70
N SER A 282 -28.93 -6.81 20.70
CA SER A 282 -29.66 -7.61 21.69
C SER A 282 -30.75 -8.43 21.02
N GLY A 283 -30.82 -9.74 21.29
CA GLY A 283 -31.86 -10.64 20.78
C GLY A 283 -31.76 -10.98 19.28
N LEU A 284 -30.63 -10.67 18.64
CA LEU A 284 -30.30 -11.07 17.26
C LEU A 284 -28.90 -11.72 17.23
N PRO A 285 -28.57 -12.51 16.19
CA PRO A 285 -27.24 -13.09 16.05
C PRO A 285 -26.14 -12.03 16.00
N THR A 286 -25.05 -12.27 16.73
CA THR A 286 -23.81 -11.52 16.57
C THR A 286 -23.11 -11.99 15.29
N ARG A 287 -22.72 -11.05 14.43
CA ARG A 287 -21.96 -11.35 13.21
C ARG A 287 -20.66 -10.57 13.19
N THR A 288 -19.67 -11.12 12.50
CA THR A 288 -18.35 -10.50 12.32
C THR A 288 -17.98 -10.55 10.85
N GLN A 289 -17.42 -9.46 10.35
CA GLN A 289 -16.98 -9.31 8.97
C GLN A 289 -15.61 -8.62 8.96
N ASP A 290 -14.71 -9.12 8.13
CA ASP A 290 -13.36 -8.56 7.95
C ASP A 290 -13.34 -7.71 6.67
N SER A 291 -12.52 -6.65 6.64
CA SER A 291 -12.16 -5.97 5.40
C SER A 291 -11.16 -6.83 4.61
N PRO A 292 -10.88 -6.50 3.33
CA PRO A 292 -9.76 -7.10 2.63
C PRO A 292 -8.45 -6.86 3.39
N ARG A 293 -7.48 -7.76 3.18
CA ARG A 293 -6.20 -7.74 3.89
C ARG A 293 -5.16 -6.92 3.15
N GLU A 294 -4.24 -6.35 3.90
CA GLU A 294 -3.08 -5.60 3.37
C GLU A 294 -1.84 -5.89 4.18
N GLU A 295 -0.68 -5.54 3.63
CA GLU A 295 0.61 -5.89 4.21
C GLU A 295 1.34 -4.67 4.77
N VAL A 296 2.10 -4.91 5.84
CA VAL A 296 3.16 -4.01 6.30
C VAL A 296 4.46 -4.79 6.34
N ARG A 297 5.50 -4.24 5.70
CA ARG A 297 6.87 -4.73 5.85
C ARG A 297 7.58 -3.91 6.92
N PHE A 298 8.24 -4.61 7.83
CA PHE A 298 9.17 -4.04 8.79
C PHE A 298 10.60 -4.40 8.45
N ASP A 299 11.54 -3.52 8.77
CA ASP A 299 12.96 -3.83 8.65
C ASP A 299 13.77 -3.12 9.76
N SER A 300 15.01 -3.57 9.95
CA SER A 300 16.00 -2.96 10.85
C SER A 300 17.32 -2.71 10.12
N ALA A 301 17.26 -2.17 8.90
CA ALA A 301 18.42 -1.87 8.09
C ALA A 301 19.26 -0.73 8.71
N ARG A 302 20.37 -1.09 9.37
CA ARG A 302 21.23 -0.15 10.11
C ARG A 302 22.03 0.83 9.24
N TYR A 303 21.90 0.75 7.92
CA TYR A 303 22.53 1.62 6.93
C TYR A 303 21.57 2.63 6.30
N MET A 304 20.36 2.78 6.85
CA MET A 304 19.45 3.85 6.47
C MET A 304 19.82 5.13 7.20
N PHE A 305 20.57 6.00 6.52
CA PHE A 305 21.01 7.27 7.08
C PHE A 305 21.25 8.30 5.99
N VAL A 306 21.11 9.57 6.35
CA VAL A 306 21.37 10.72 5.49
C VAL A 306 22.49 11.54 6.10
N PHE A 307 23.60 11.68 5.40
CA PHE A 307 24.80 12.35 5.91
C PHE A 307 24.55 13.81 6.31
N TYR A 308 23.71 14.52 5.58
CA TYR A 308 23.30 15.89 5.87
C TYR A 308 21.79 15.99 5.67
N PRO A 309 20.98 16.34 6.69
CA PRO A 309 21.34 16.90 8.00
C PRO A 309 21.60 15.85 9.11
N ARG A 310 22.34 14.77 8.84
CA ARG A 310 22.67 13.68 9.80
C ARG A 310 21.42 13.03 10.41
N GLN A 311 20.61 12.40 9.57
CA GLN A 311 19.43 11.66 10.01
C GLN A 311 19.70 10.15 9.98
N TYR A 312 19.20 9.43 10.97
CA TYR A 312 19.41 7.99 11.13
C TYR A 312 18.07 7.28 11.33
N PHE A 313 17.81 6.24 10.52
CA PHE A 313 16.52 5.54 10.48
C PHE A 313 16.72 4.02 10.61
N PRO A 314 17.19 3.53 11.76
CA PRO A 314 17.61 2.13 11.91
C PRO A 314 16.47 1.12 11.77
N HIS A 315 15.22 1.58 11.89
CA HIS A 315 14.02 0.77 11.84
C HIS A 315 12.98 1.40 10.94
N GLY A 316 12.08 0.60 10.40
CA GLY A 316 10.91 1.13 9.71
C GLY A 316 9.78 0.14 9.58
N ALA A 317 8.64 0.70 9.17
CA ALA A 317 7.41 0.04 8.82
C ALA A 317 6.87 0.73 7.56
N ILE A 318 6.69 -0.03 6.49
CA ILE A 318 6.26 0.50 5.20
C ILE A 318 5.16 -0.37 4.57
N PHE A 319 4.39 0.22 3.67
CA PHE A 319 3.44 -0.50 2.81
C PHE A 319 4.20 -0.99 1.57
N PRO A 320 4.44 -2.31 1.42
CA PRO A 320 5.36 -2.84 0.40
C PRO A 320 4.80 -2.76 -1.03
N ARG A 321 3.50 -2.53 -1.17
CA ARG A 321 2.81 -2.35 -2.46
C ARG A 321 3.11 -1.02 -3.14
N ALA A 322 3.61 -0.02 -2.44
CA ALA A 322 4.02 1.22 -3.09
C ALA A 322 5.35 0.99 -3.84
N LYS A 323 5.32 1.03 -5.16
CA LYS A 323 6.47 0.83 -6.05
C LYS A 323 7.37 2.07 -6.01
N PRO A 324 8.62 1.95 -5.52
CA PRO A 324 9.51 3.09 -5.37
C PRO A 324 10.00 3.60 -6.73
N VAL A 325 9.85 4.91 -6.96
CA VAL A 325 10.33 5.61 -8.16
C VAL A 325 11.17 6.81 -7.72
N LEU A 326 12.46 6.78 -8.06
CA LEU A 326 13.37 7.90 -7.86
C LEU A 326 13.14 8.94 -8.96
N GLN A 327 12.94 10.20 -8.57
CA GLN A 327 12.62 11.27 -9.51
C GLN A 327 13.77 12.27 -9.62
N TYR A 328 14.01 12.70 -10.85
CA TYR A 328 14.84 13.84 -11.23
C TYR A 328 14.04 14.75 -12.14
N SER A 329 14.45 16.02 -12.26
CA SER A 329 13.76 17.00 -13.12
C SER A 329 14.77 17.73 -14.00
N LEU A 330 14.45 17.90 -15.29
CA LEU A 330 15.24 18.74 -16.20
C LEU A 330 15.12 20.23 -15.84
N SER A 331 13.99 20.62 -15.26
CA SER A 331 13.71 21.97 -14.77
C SER A 331 14.38 22.29 -13.44
N GLU A 332 15.00 21.32 -12.75
CA GLU A 332 15.70 21.53 -11.48
C GLU A 332 17.17 21.89 -11.71
N PRO A 333 17.59 23.16 -11.54
CA PRO A 333 18.96 23.58 -11.87
C PRO A 333 20.04 22.91 -11.02
N ALA A 334 19.71 22.38 -9.84
CA ALA A 334 20.68 21.69 -9.00
C ALA A 334 21.13 20.33 -9.56
N MET A 335 20.34 19.69 -10.43
CA MET A 335 20.56 18.31 -10.88
C MET A 335 20.15 18.09 -12.35
N ASN A 336 20.09 19.15 -13.17
CA ASN A 336 19.58 19.06 -14.53
C ASN A 336 20.55 18.35 -15.49
N GLU A 337 21.87 18.44 -15.27
CA GLU A 337 22.86 17.73 -16.09
C GLU A 337 22.78 16.22 -15.83
N ALA A 338 22.70 15.80 -14.56
CA ALA A 338 22.45 14.41 -14.17
C ALA A 338 21.09 13.92 -14.68
N ALA A 339 20.02 14.71 -14.52
CA ALA A 339 18.70 14.37 -15.04
C ALA A 339 18.72 14.13 -16.57
N GLN A 340 19.40 15.01 -17.31
CA GLN A 340 19.57 14.87 -18.76
C GLN A 340 20.41 13.64 -19.11
N HIS A 341 21.44 13.32 -18.32
CA HIS A 341 22.22 12.10 -18.51
C HIS A 341 21.37 10.84 -18.33
N TYR A 342 20.60 10.75 -17.24
CA TYR A 342 19.75 9.59 -16.96
C TYR A 342 18.67 9.44 -18.03
N LYS A 343 18.06 10.55 -18.45
CA LYS A 343 17.11 10.56 -19.56
C LYS A 343 17.71 10.01 -20.85
N ASP A 344 18.90 10.47 -21.23
CA ASP A 344 19.56 9.99 -22.45
C ASP A 344 19.98 8.53 -22.37
N ALA A 345 20.43 8.08 -21.19
CA ALA A 345 20.77 6.68 -20.96
C ALA A 345 19.55 5.76 -21.12
N MET A 346 18.40 6.19 -20.59
CA MET A 346 17.16 5.41 -20.63
C MET A 346 16.45 5.47 -21.99
N GLU A 347 16.33 6.66 -22.59
CA GLU A 347 15.53 6.86 -23.82
C GLU A 347 16.36 6.70 -25.10
N ARG A 348 17.66 6.99 -25.05
CA ARG A 348 18.54 6.99 -26.23
C ARG A 348 19.87 6.27 -25.94
N PRO A 349 19.85 5.03 -25.42
CA PRO A 349 21.06 4.33 -24.99
C PRO A 349 22.12 4.25 -26.09
N GLY A 350 21.73 4.03 -27.35
CA GLY A 350 22.67 3.98 -28.48
C GLY A 350 23.48 5.26 -28.74
N SER A 351 23.06 6.40 -28.21
CA SER A 351 23.78 7.69 -28.31
C SER A 351 24.74 7.95 -27.16
N THR A 352 24.79 7.06 -26.17
CA THR A 352 25.59 7.24 -24.96
C THR A 352 26.94 6.53 -25.04
N VAL A 353 27.89 6.98 -24.21
CA VAL A 353 29.24 6.43 -24.12
C VAL A 353 29.34 5.49 -22.90
N PRO A 354 30.06 4.36 -22.96
CA PRO A 354 30.71 3.78 -24.14
C PRO A 354 29.68 3.26 -25.17
N PRO A 355 29.98 3.31 -26.47
CA PRO A 355 29.10 2.74 -27.48
C PRO A 355 29.07 1.21 -27.34
N LYS A 356 27.87 0.64 -27.47
CA LYS A 356 27.64 -0.80 -27.55
C LYS A 356 26.58 -1.08 -28.63
N VAL A 357 26.78 -2.11 -29.43
CA VAL A 357 25.76 -2.57 -30.37
C VAL A 357 24.54 -3.06 -29.59
N ASN A 358 23.34 -2.59 -29.96
CA ASN A 358 22.08 -2.93 -29.27
C ASN A 358 22.10 -2.61 -27.77
N LYS A 359 22.72 -1.49 -27.38
CA LYS A 359 22.81 -1.05 -25.99
C LYS A 359 21.42 -0.90 -25.36
N GLN A 360 21.19 -1.55 -24.23
CA GLN A 360 19.93 -1.53 -23.49
C GLN A 360 20.20 -1.27 -22.01
N ILE A 361 19.97 -0.04 -21.56
CA ILE A 361 20.26 0.38 -20.19
C ILE A 361 18.97 0.34 -19.36
N PRO A 362 18.93 -0.46 -18.26
CA PRO A 362 17.71 -0.61 -17.45
C PRO A 362 17.48 0.60 -16.53
N GLY A 363 16.30 0.64 -15.91
CA GLY A 363 15.95 1.55 -14.83
C GLY A 363 14.82 2.51 -15.13
N ALA A 364 14.42 2.65 -16.40
CA ALA A 364 13.27 3.45 -16.79
C ALA A 364 11.97 2.85 -16.27
N GLU A 365 11.03 3.69 -15.82
CA GLU A 365 9.71 3.20 -15.45
C GLU A 365 9.02 2.49 -16.64
N GLY A 366 8.60 1.25 -16.41
CA GLY A 366 8.03 0.39 -17.47
C GLY A 366 9.05 -0.56 -18.11
N ASP A 367 10.35 -0.41 -17.81
CA ASP A 367 11.42 -1.34 -18.20
C ASP A 367 11.91 -2.17 -16.99
N ARG A 368 12.96 -2.97 -17.21
CA ARG A 368 13.72 -3.68 -16.17
C ARG A 368 14.13 -2.71 -15.06
N PRO A 369 13.87 -3.05 -13.79
CA PRO A 369 14.17 -2.16 -12.66
C PRO A 369 15.66 -2.15 -12.32
N LEU A 370 16.02 -1.26 -11.39
CA LEU A 370 17.31 -1.27 -10.71
C LEU A 370 17.17 -1.90 -9.32
N HIS A 371 18.21 -2.59 -8.88
CA HIS A 371 18.30 -3.19 -7.55
C HIS A 371 19.41 -2.49 -6.77
N ARG A 372 19.09 -1.99 -5.56
CA ARG A 372 20.11 -1.32 -4.73
C ARG A 372 21.20 -2.33 -4.37
N LEU A 373 22.44 -1.91 -4.57
CA LEU A 373 23.64 -2.58 -4.10
C LEU A 373 24.16 -1.76 -2.92
N THR A 374 23.94 -2.26 -1.70
CA THR A 374 24.40 -1.54 -0.51
C THR A 374 25.88 -1.86 -0.24
N ARG A 375 26.71 -0.80 -0.22
CA ARG A 375 28.14 -0.91 0.12
C ARG A 375 28.40 -1.58 1.47
N ARG A 376 27.41 -1.57 2.38
CA ARG A 376 27.55 -2.24 3.69
C ARG A 376 27.62 -3.77 3.58
N HIS A 377 26.85 -4.35 2.67
CA HIS A 377 26.77 -5.79 2.47
C HIS A 377 27.71 -6.25 1.35
N HIS A 378 27.88 -5.41 0.32
CA HIS A 378 28.60 -5.75 -0.92
C HIS A 378 29.65 -4.68 -1.28
N PRO A 379 30.67 -4.45 -0.42
CA PRO A 379 31.66 -3.40 -0.65
C PRO A 379 32.51 -3.66 -1.89
N ASP A 380 32.79 -4.92 -2.21
CA ASP A 380 33.67 -5.29 -3.33
C ASP A 380 32.98 -5.05 -4.66
N GLU A 381 31.72 -5.46 -4.81
CA GLU A 381 30.93 -5.22 -6.02
C GLU A 381 30.66 -3.72 -6.23
N TYR A 382 30.43 -2.97 -5.15
CA TYR A 382 30.36 -1.51 -5.22
C TYR A 382 31.67 -0.91 -5.76
N ASN A 383 32.82 -1.36 -5.25
CA ASN A 383 34.12 -0.88 -5.70
C ASN A 383 34.43 -1.31 -7.14
N GLN A 384 34.00 -2.50 -7.56
CA GLN A 384 34.11 -2.95 -8.95
C GLN A 384 33.36 -2.01 -9.89
N ASN A 385 32.11 -1.64 -9.55
CA ASN A 385 31.36 -0.62 -10.31
C ASN A 385 32.14 0.69 -10.40
N ARG A 386 32.59 1.25 -9.28
CA ARG A 386 33.33 2.53 -9.26
C ARG A 386 34.64 2.47 -10.05
N ASN A 387 35.37 1.36 -9.95
CA ASN A 387 36.64 1.19 -10.67
C ASN A 387 36.41 1.03 -12.18
N ARG A 388 35.36 0.31 -12.58
CA ARG A 388 34.98 0.19 -14.00
C ARG A 388 34.55 1.55 -14.56
N THR A 389 33.72 2.29 -13.83
CA THR A 389 33.34 3.67 -14.19
C THR A 389 34.57 4.52 -14.40
N ARG A 390 35.48 4.62 -13.41
CA ARG A 390 36.73 5.40 -13.52
C ARG A 390 37.56 5.03 -14.74
N SER A 391 37.77 3.72 -14.96
CA SER A 391 38.54 3.24 -16.11
C SER A 391 37.94 3.65 -17.44
N GLU A 392 36.61 3.65 -17.58
CA GLU A 392 35.94 4.07 -18.80
C GLU A 392 35.96 5.60 -18.95
N CYS A 393 35.80 6.33 -17.85
CA CYS A 393 35.90 7.78 -17.86
C CYS A 393 37.30 8.26 -18.27
N ASP A 394 38.37 7.67 -17.72
CA ASP A 394 39.74 8.01 -18.09
C ASP A 394 40.03 7.67 -19.57
N ARG A 395 39.37 6.65 -20.11
CA ARG A 395 39.49 6.24 -21.52
C ARG A 395 38.76 7.20 -22.48
N TRP A 396 37.53 7.59 -22.15
CA TRP A 396 36.67 8.36 -23.04
C TRP A 396 36.76 9.87 -22.85
N PHE A 397 37.23 10.32 -21.68
CA PHE A 397 37.40 11.72 -21.32
C PHE A 397 38.82 11.99 -20.79
N PRO A 398 39.87 11.75 -21.60
CA PRO A 398 41.26 11.96 -21.17
C PRO A 398 41.54 13.43 -20.80
N ASP A 399 40.89 14.36 -21.50
CA ASP A 399 41.01 15.81 -21.28
C ASP A 399 39.80 16.35 -20.50
N ARG A 400 39.55 15.78 -19.31
CA ARG A 400 38.40 16.15 -18.49
C ARG A 400 38.45 17.63 -18.08
N PRO A 401 37.35 18.40 -18.27
CA PRO A 401 37.28 19.78 -17.81
C PRO A 401 37.51 19.90 -16.31
N GLU A 402 38.14 20.99 -15.89
CA GLU A 402 38.25 21.34 -14.47
C GLU A 402 36.84 21.53 -13.88
N ASN A 403 36.64 21.05 -12.65
CA ASN A 403 35.34 21.07 -11.95
C ASN A 403 34.22 20.21 -12.57
N ASN A 404 34.54 19.28 -13.48
CA ASN A 404 33.59 18.25 -13.92
C ASN A 404 33.89 16.90 -13.27
N GLN A 405 32.83 16.10 -13.09
CA GLN A 405 32.91 14.72 -12.64
C GLN A 405 32.26 13.80 -13.66
N CYS A 406 32.73 12.56 -13.69
CA CYS A 406 32.12 11.52 -14.49
C CYS A 406 30.95 10.93 -13.71
N ASP A 407 29.74 11.13 -14.21
CA ASP A 407 28.50 10.55 -13.71
C ASP A 407 28.22 9.23 -14.45
N GLU A 408 27.51 8.32 -13.78
CA GLU A 408 27.27 6.96 -14.25
C GLU A 408 25.78 6.57 -14.15
N PHE A 409 25.28 5.89 -15.18
CA PHE A 409 23.95 5.28 -15.17
C PHE A 409 23.95 3.90 -15.85
N PRO A 410 23.50 2.81 -15.19
CA PRO A 410 22.94 2.76 -13.84
C PRO A 410 23.98 3.08 -12.76
N PHE A 411 23.49 3.46 -11.58
CA PHE A 411 24.34 3.99 -10.51
C PHE A 411 25.34 2.95 -9.97
N ALA A 412 26.50 3.38 -9.48
CA ALA A 412 27.44 2.45 -8.85
C ALA A 412 26.88 1.73 -7.60
N SER A 413 25.84 2.30 -6.97
CA SER A 413 25.06 1.70 -5.89
C SER A 413 23.92 0.80 -6.37
N THR A 414 24.00 0.25 -7.59
CA THR A 414 23.05 -0.72 -8.12
C THR A 414 23.75 -1.97 -8.67
N TRP A 415 23.03 -3.10 -8.67
CA TRP A 415 23.52 -4.36 -9.24
C TRP A 415 23.66 -4.31 -10.75
N GLU A 416 22.90 -3.43 -11.41
CA GLU A 416 22.98 -3.13 -12.84
C GLU A 416 24.10 -2.13 -13.17
N GLY A 417 24.95 -1.78 -12.19
CA GLY A 417 26.05 -0.84 -12.35
C GLY A 417 27.13 -1.31 -13.33
N THR A 418 28.06 -0.41 -13.65
CA THR A 418 28.97 -0.53 -14.81
C THR A 418 29.79 -1.82 -14.88
N ALA A 419 30.14 -2.45 -13.74
CA ALA A 419 30.94 -3.69 -13.74
C ALA A 419 30.12 -4.93 -14.12
N PHE A 420 28.81 -4.90 -13.88
CA PHE A 420 27.90 -6.04 -14.11
C PHE A 420 26.93 -5.80 -15.27
N ALA A 421 26.94 -4.60 -15.85
CA ALA A 421 26.07 -4.21 -16.96
C ALA A 421 26.42 -4.82 -18.32
N ASP A 422 27.54 -5.53 -18.46
CA ASP A 422 28.03 -6.04 -19.75
C ASP A 422 28.16 -4.91 -20.81
N GLY A 423 28.60 -3.70 -20.43
CA GLY A 423 28.64 -2.55 -21.34
C GLY A 423 27.30 -1.84 -21.58
N ASN A 424 26.21 -2.28 -20.94
CA ASN A 424 24.92 -1.59 -20.95
C ASN A 424 24.83 -0.51 -19.86
N PHE A 425 25.75 0.46 -19.90
CA PHE A 425 25.77 1.60 -18.99
C PHE A 425 26.23 2.84 -19.74
N SER A 426 25.86 4.01 -19.25
CA SER A 426 26.26 5.31 -19.76
C SER A 426 27.18 6.01 -18.75
N ILE A 427 28.17 6.70 -19.27
CA ILE A 427 28.97 7.66 -18.53
C ILE A 427 28.91 9.03 -19.21
N ARG A 428 28.95 10.10 -18.43
CA ARG A 428 28.96 11.48 -18.93
C ARG A 428 29.76 12.38 -18.01
N MET A 429 30.54 13.28 -18.58
CA MET A 429 31.11 14.39 -17.84
C MET A 429 30.04 15.45 -17.60
N ILE A 430 29.74 15.72 -16.33
CA ILE A 430 28.82 16.78 -15.90
C ILE A 430 29.53 17.64 -14.84
N SER A 431 28.99 18.82 -14.51
CA SER A 431 29.59 19.63 -13.44
C SER A 431 29.65 18.87 -12.11
N ALA A 432 30.72 19.08 -11.34
CA ALA A 432 30.90 18.42 -10.06
C ALA A 432 29.80 18.81 -9.06
N ASP A 433 29.30 20.04 -9.14
CA ASP A 433 28.20 20.49 -8.28
C ASP A 433 26.92 19.72 -8.55
N ASP A 434 26.51 19.58 -9.82
CA ASP A 434 25.30 18.84 -10.22
C ASP A 434 25.42 17.35 -9.84
N ASN A 435 26.56 16.72 -10.16
CA ASN A 435 26.80 15.32 -9.82
C ASN A 435 26.75 15.06 -8.29
N ASN A 436 27.31 15.98 -7.50
CA ASN A 436 27.27 15.87 -6.05
C ASN A 436 25.84 16.05 -5.51
N ALA A 437 25.05 16.97 -6.08
CA ALA A 437 23.65 17.15 -5.69
C ALA A 437 22.83 15.88 -5.99
N ALA A 438 22.96 15.31 -7.20
CA ALA A 438 22.31 14.08 -7.61
C ALA A 438 22.70 12.88 -6.72
N GLY A 439 23.99 12.69 -6.46
CA GLY A 439 24.47 11.63 -5.58
C GLY A 439 24.00 11.77 -4.12
N ARG A 440 23.91 13.00 -3.61
CA ARG A 440 23.35 13.28 -2.27
C ARG A 440 21.86 12.98 -2.22
N TRP A 441 21.12 13.36 -3.25
CA TRP A 441 19.71 13.05 -3.39
C TRP A 441 19.47 11.53 -3.41
N LEU A 442 20.16 10.80 -4.28
CA LEU A 442 20.08 9.35 -4.38
C LEU A 442 20.30 8.67 -3.02
N GLY A 443 21.37 9.06 -2.31
CA GLY A 443 21.68 8.52 -0.99
C GLY A 443 20.59 8.81 0.05
N ALA A 444 20.04 10.02 0.04
CA ALA A 444 18.95 10.41 0.93
C ALA A 444 17.66 9.65 0.61
N TRP A 445 17.31 9.58 -0.67
CA TRP A 445 16.12 8.88 -1.16
C TRP A 445 16.13 7.40 -0.78
N TYR A 446 17.27 6.71 -0.88
CA TYR A 446 17.38 5.33 -0.39
C TYR A 446 17.00 5.17 1.09
N ALA A 447 17.37 6.12 1.94
CA ALA A 447 17.05 6.10 3.37
C ALA A 447 15.61 6.56 3.65
N TYR A 448 15.15 7.58 2.92
CA TYR A 448 13.81 8.13 3.04
C TYR A 448 12.74 7.17 2.56
N ASP A 449 13.00 6.43 1.50
CA ASP A 449 12.07 5.45 0.97
C ASP A 449 12.41 4.02 1.34
N ARG A 450 13.37 3.81 2.27
CA ARG A 450 13.80 2.50 2.80
C ARG A 450 14.04 1.43 1.74
N ILE A 451 14.76 1.80 0.68
CA ILE A 451 15.18 0.89 -0.37
C ILE A 451 16.29 0.02 0.17
N ILE A 452 16.03 -1.26 0.46
CA ILE A 452 17.05 -2.17 1.01
C ILE A 452 17.83 -2.87 -0.11
N ASP A 453 18.82 -3.69 0.24
CA ASP A 453 19.64 -4.42 -0.74
C ASP A 453 18.80 -5.37 -1.62
N GLY A 454 18.92 -5.23 -2.94
CA GLY A 454 18.08 -5.98 -3.88
C GLY A 454 18.61 -7.37 -4.24
N ARG A 455 19.85 -7.74 -3.87
CA ARG A 455 20.34 -9.11 -4.06
C ARG A 455 19.97 -9.99 -2.88
N THR A 456 20.11 -9.46 -1.66
CA THR A 456 19.61 -10.12 -0.45
C THR A 456 18.09 -10.22 -0.49
N TYR A 457 17.42 -9.20 -1.04
CA TYR A 457 15.96 -9.11 -1.09
C TYR A 457 15.49 -8.85 -2.51
N PRO A 458 15.35 -9.90 -3.36
CA PRO A 458 14.98 -9.75 -4.76
C PRO A 458 13.68 -8.96 -4.97
N GLY A 459 12.77 -8.99 -3.98
CA GLY A 459 11.53 -8.21 -3.98
C GLY A 459 11.73 -6.69 -3.97
N GLU A 460 12.92 -6.21 -3.69
CA GLU A 460 13.23 -4.80 -3.49
C GLU A 460 14.00 -4.25 -4.69
N TYR A 461 13.28 -3.45 -5.45
CA TYR A 461 13.72 -2.88 -6.72
C TYR A 461 13.09 -1.50 -6.85
N PHE A 462 13.65 -0.66 -7.73
CA PHE A 462 13.14 0.65 -8.01
C PHE A 462 13.32 1.07 -9.47
N HIS A 463 12.62 2.11 -9.87
CA HIS A 463 12.76 2.75 -11.18
C HIS A 463 13.20 4.20 -11.02
N VAL A 464 13.64 4.79 -12.13
CA VAL A 464 14.00 6.19 -12.25
C VAL A 464 13.05 6.86 -13.24
N ARG A 465 12.57 8.06 -12.90
CA ARG A 465 11.75 8.90 -13.76
C ARG A 465 12.41 10.28 -13.87
N VAL A 466 12.50 10.81 -15.09
CA VAL A 466 12.96 12.17 -15.35
C VAL A 466 11.78 13.00 -15.84
N ASN A 467 11.41 14.03 -15.08
CA ASN A 467 10.33 14.96 -15.39
C ASN A 467 10.87 16.18 -16.17
N GLN A 468 9.97 16.94 -16.81
CA GLN A 468 10.33 18.16 -17.55
C GLN A 468 10.72 19.34 -16.66
#